data_AF-K6WB55-F1
#
_entry.id   AF-K6WB55-F1
#
_cell.length_a   1.000
_cell.length_b   1.000
_cell.length_c   1.000
_cell.angle_alpha   90.00
_cell.angle_beta   90.00
_cell.angle_gamma   90.00
#
_symmetry.space_group_name_H-M   'P 1'
#
loop_
_entity.id
_entity.type
_entity.pdbx_description
1 polymer ?
#
loop_
_entity_poly.entity_id
_entity_poly.type
_entity_poly.pdbx_seq_one_letter_code
_entity_poly.pdbx_strand_id
1 'polypeptide(L)'
;MWHVYAHIMSVMGRRLQLLLDQERYDRVAAEAQRSGRSVAAVIREAIDLRFESSHRERRAAAAANLVRLAALARARADDSSGPGEGSVALDEAYAAELERKLATR
;
A
#
# COMPACT_ATOMS: atom_id res chain seq x y z
N MET A 1 -10.18 9.96 9.92
CA MET A 1 -10.93 9.47 8.73
C MET A 1 -10.79 10.43 7.53
N TRP A 2 -9.57 10.92 7.24
CA TRP A 2 -9.29 11.79 6.07
C TRP A 2 -8.04 11.35 5.29
N HIS A 3 -7.29 10.37 5.82
CA HIS A 3 -6.02 9.92 5.24
C HIS A 3 -6.21 8.82 4.18
N VAL A 4 -7.32 8.06 4.25
CA VAL A 4 -7.63 7.00 3.25
C VAL A 4 -8.06 7.61 1.91
N TYR A 5 -8.77 8.74 1.93
CA TYR A 5 -9.23 9.43 0.72
C TYR A 5 -8.06 10.07 -0.07
N ALA A 6 -7.08 10.65 0.61
CA ALA A 6 -5.91 11.25 -0.03
C ALA A 6 -5.01 10.20 -0.71
N HIS A 7 -4.91 9.00 -0.15
CA HIS A 7 -4.08 7.94 -0.70
C HIS A 7 -4.68 7.33 -2.00
N ILE A 8 -6.01 7.29 -2.15
CA ILE A 8 -6.69 6.78 -3.36
C ILE A 8 -6.52 7.73 -4.56
N MET A 9 -6.51 9.06 -4.33
CA MET A 9 -6.26 10.04 -5.40
C MET A 9 -4.83 10.02 -5.95
N SER A 10 -3.86 9.53 -5.16
CA SER A 10 -2.44 9.46 -5.55
C SER A 10 -2.11 8.32 -6.55
N VAL A 11 -2.96 7.30 -6.68
CA VAL A 11 -2.63 6.06 -7.42
C VAL A 11 -2.94 6.16 -8.93
N MET A 12 -3.77 7.10 -9.37
CA MET A 12 -4.16 7.23 -10.78
C MET A 12 -3.18 8.11 -11.59
N GLY A 13 -1.91 7.68 -11.67
CA GLY A 13 -0.84 8.47 -12.27
C GLY A 13 -0.70 8.37 -13.80
N ARG A 14 -1.46 7.50 -14.49
CA ARG A 14 -1.31 7.27 -15.94
C ARG A 14 -2.62 7.50 -16.70
N ARG A 15 -2.55 8.27 -17.79
CA ARG A 15 -3.68 8.54 -18.70
C ARG A 15 -3.74 7.48 -19.81
N LEU A 16 -4.92 6.89 -20.01
CA LEU A 16 -5.22 5.98 -21.10
C LEU A 16 -6.19 6.66 -22.07
N GLN A 17 -5.89 6.63 -23.36
CA GLN A 17 -6.82 7.00 -24.44
C GLN A 17 -7.20 5.72 -25.20
N LEU A 18 -8.50 5.49 -25.36
CA LEU A 18 -9.03 4.29 -26.01
C LEU A 18 -10.04 4.72 -27.08
N LEU A 19 -9.89 4.16 -28.29
CA LEU A 19 -10.87 4.31 -29.35
C LEU A 19 -11.78 3.09 -29.36
N LEU A 20 -13.08 3.33 -29.38
CA LEU A 20 -14.12 2.32 -29.46
C LEU A 20 -14.96 2.58 -30.71
N ASP A 21 -15.42 1.51 -31.34
CA ASP A 21 -16.53 1.63 -32.29
C ASP A 21 -17.83 2.00 -31.55
N GLN A 22 -18.83 2.42 -32.32
CA GLN A 22 -20.10 2.89 -31.78
C GLN A 22 -20.78 1.83 -30.91
N GLU A 23 -20.83 0.58 -31.38
CA GLU A 23 -21.48 -0.53 -30.66
C GLU A 23 -20.84 -0.74 -29.28
N ARG A 24 -19.51 -0.78 -29.21
CA ARG A 24 -18.78 -0.95 -27.95
C ARG A 24 -19.00 0.23 -27.02
N TYR A 25 -19.00 1.46 -27.55
CA TYR A 25 -19.28 2.64 -26.76
C TYR A 25 -20.70 2.58 -26.16
N ASP A 26 -21.71 2.25 -26.96
CA ASP A 26 -23.10 2.18 -26.53
C ASP A 26 -23.29 1.15 -25.42
N ARG A 27 -22.64 0.00 -25.50
CA ARG A 27 -22.69 -1.03 -24.43
C ARG A 27 -22.14 -0.52 -23.11
N VAL A 28 -21.00 0.18 -23.14
CA VAL A 28 -20.37 0.71 -21.91
C VAL A 28 -21.17 1.90 -21.37
N ALA A 29 -21.69 2.76 -22.24
CA ALA A 29 -22.54 3.89 -21.86
C ALA A 29 -23.85 3.42 -21.21
N ALA A 30 -24.48 2.39 -21.77
CA ALA A 30 -25.68 1.79 -21.19
C ALA A 30 -25.41 1.19 -19.80
N GLU A 31 -24.27 0.51 -19.61
CA GLU A 31 -23.88 -0.01 -18.29
C GLU A 31 -23.57 1.11 -17.28
N ALA A 32 -22.89 2.16 -17.72
CA ALA A 32 -22.61 3.34 -16.90
C ALA A 32 -23.93 3.98 -16.42
N GLN A 33 -24.89 4.15 -17.32
CA GLN A 33 -26.21 4.68 -16.99
C GLN A 33 -26.98 3.75 -16.04
N ARG A 34 -27.05 2.45 -16.33
CA ARG A 34 -27.74 1.46 -15.48
C ARG A 34 -27.19 1.42 -14.05
N SER A 35 -25.87 1.53 -13.91
CA SER A 35 -25.20 1.43 -12.60
C SER A 35 -25.02 2.78 -11.89
N GLY A 36 -25.40 3.91 -12.51
CA GLY A 36 -25.19 5.24 -11.96
C GLY A 36 -23.70 5.62 -11.83
N ARG A 37 -22.82 4.99 -12.62
CA ARG A 37 -21.37 5.17 -12.58
C ARG A 37 -20.89 5.88 -13.83
N SER A 38 -19.66 6.42 -13.80
CA SER A 38 -19.04 6.95 -15.01
C SER A 38 -18.57 5.83 -15.94
N VAL A 39 -18.51 6.10 -17.24
CA VAL A 39 -17.91 5.21 -18.25
C VAL A 39 -16.50 4.78 -17.83
N ALA A 40 -15.70 5.70 -17.29
CA ALA A 40 -14.36 5.42 -16.80
C ALA A 40 -14.35 4.41 -15.62
N ALA A 41 -15.34 4.47 -14.72
CA ALA A 41 -15.46 3.52 -13.63
C ALA A 41 -15.81 2.11 -14.14
N VAL A 42 -16.72 2.00 -15.11
CA VAL A 42 -17.07 0.73 -15.76
C VAL A 42 -15.87 0.11 -16.48
N ILE A 43 -15.10 0.92 -17.21
CA ILE A 43 -13.88 0.46 -17.89
C ILE A 43 -12.84 -0.05 -16.88
N ARG A 44 -12.62 0.66 -15.77
CA ARG A 44 -11.69 0.23 -14.72
C ARG A 44 -12.11 -1.09 -14.10
N GLU A 45 -13.38 -1.25 -13.77
CA GLU A 45 -13.91 -2.51 -13.25
C GLU A 45 -13.72 -3.67 -14.24
N ALA A 46 -13.99 -3.45 -15.53
CA ALA A 46 -13.80 -4.49 -16.55
C ALA A 46 -12.32 -4.91 -16.66
N ILE A 47 -11.39 -3.95 -16.50
CA ILE A 47 -9.94 -4.22 -16.43
C ILE A 47 -9.64 -5.05 -15.18
N ASP A 48 -10.10 -4.61 -14.01
CA ASP A 48 -9.83 -5.28 -12.74
C ASP A 48 -10.35 -6.73 -12.75
N LEU A 49 -11.58 -6.95 -13.21
CA LEU A 49 -12.17 -8.29 -13.37
C LEU A 49 -11.36 -9.18 -14.31
N ARG A 50 -10.86 -8.61 -15.43
CA ARG A 50 -10.03 -9.36 -16.38
C ARG A 50 -8.69 -9.77 -15.78
N PHE A 51 -8.15 -8.99 -14.85
CA PHE A 51 -6.84 -9.22 -14.24
C PHE A 51 -6.93 -9.69 -12.78
N GLU A 52 -8.10 -10.06 -12.26
CA GLU A 52 -8.28 -10.44 -10.84
C GLU A 52 -7.42 -11.64 -10.44
N SER A 53 -7.17 -12.61 -11.33
CA SER A 53 -6.21 -13.70 -11.07
C SER A 53 -4.82 -13.18 -10.74
N SER A 54 -4.33 -12.20 -11.50
CA SER A 54 -3.05 -11.53 -11.26
C SER A 54 -3.05 -10.71 -9.97
N HIS A 55 -4.20 -10.19 -9.52
CA HIS A 55 -4.31 -9.49 -8.23
C HIS A 55 -4.29 -10.47 -7.06
N ARG A 56 -4.94 -11.63 -7.20
CA ARG A 56 -4.90 -12.69 -6.19
C ARG A 56 -3.50 -13.29 -6.06
N GLU A 57 -2.83 -13.54 -7.18
CA GLU A 57 -1.43 -14.01 -7.23
C GLU A 57 -0.47 -12.98 -6.63
N ARG A 58 -0.59 -11.69 -6.98
CA ARG A 58 0.23 -10.63 -6.38
C ARG A 58 -0.02 -10.48 -4.88
N ARG A 59 -1.26 -10.58 -4.43
CA ARG A 59 -1.59 -10.56 -2.99
C ARG A 59 -1.02 -11.78 -2.26
N ALA A 60 -1.11 -12.96 -2.85
CA ALA A 60 -0.53 -14.17 -2.28
C ALA A 60 1.01 -14.06 -2.18
N ALA A 61 1.67 -13.55 -3.22
CA ALA A 61 3.11 -13.31 -3.21
C ALA A 61 3.53 -12.26 -2.17
N ALA A 62 2.77 -11.16 -2.03
CA ALA A 62 3.01 -10.15 -1.01
C ALA A 62 2.82 -10.70 0.41
N ALA A 63 1.76 -11.49 0.64
CA ALA A 63 1.51 -12.15 1.92
C ALA A 63 2.63 -13.15 2.27
N ALA A 64 3.07 -13.96 1.31
CA ALA A 64 4.18 -14.89 1.48
C ALA A 64 5.48 -14.14 1.86
N ASN A 65 5.74 -13.00 1.22
CA ASN A 65 6.88 -12.15 1.56
C ASN A 65 6.79 -11.57 2.98
N LEU A 66 5.62 -11.11 3.41
CA LEU A 66 5.43 -10.62 4.78
C LEU A 66 5.68 -11.72 5.82
N VAL A 67 5.14 -12.92 5.58
CA VAL A 67 5.39 -14.09 6.46
C VAL A 67 6.89 -14.41 6.51
N ARG A 68 7.57 -14.41 5.36
CA ARG A 68 9.02 -14.64 5.28
C ARG A 68 9.80 -13.62 6.08
N LEU A 69 9.49 -12.33 5.93
CA LEU A 69 10.16 -11.25 6.66
C LEU A 69 9.93 -11.36 8.17
N ALA A 70 8.70 -11.69 8.59
CA ALA A 70 8.39 -11.91 10.00
C ALA A 70 9.17 -13.10 10.60
N ALA A 71 9.35 -14.18 9.83
CA ALA A 71 10.18 -15.32 10.27
C ALA A 71 11.65 -14.94 10.41
N LEU A 72 12.21 -14.17 9.46
CA LEU A 72 13.58 -13.67 9.54
C LEU A 72 13.79 -12.72 10.73
N ALA A 73 12.81 -11.85 11.02
CA ALA A 73 12.87 -10.96 12.17
C ALA A 73 12.86 -11.72 13.51
N ARG A 74 12.06 -12.80 13.61
CA ARG A 74 12.07 -13.68 14.78
C ARG A 74 13.40 -14.40 14.96
N ALA A 75 13.92 -15.01 13.89
CA ALA A 75 15.24 -15.67 13.93
C ALA A 75 16.36 -14.69 14.34
N ARG A 76 16.31 -13.44 13.85
CA ARG A 76 17.24 -12.38 14.27
C ARG A 76 17.09 -12.01 15.75
N ALA A 77 15.86 -11.96 16.25
CA ALA A 77 15.57 -11.66 17.65
C ALA A 77 16.10 -12.77 18.58
N ASP A 78 15.89 -14.04 18.18
CA ASP A 78 16.37 -15.22 18.88
C ASP A 78 17.92 -15.26 18.89
N ASP A 79 18.57 -14.94 17.77
CA ASP A 79 20.03 -14.79 17.66
C ASP A 79 20.58 -13.59 18.46
N SER A 80 19.76 -12.56 18.69
CA SER A 80 20.15 -11.36 19.45
C SER A 80 19.95 -11.49 20.96
N SER A 81 19.65 -12.68 21.48
CA SER A 81 19.64 -12.97 22.93
C SER A 81 21.03 -13.01 23.57
N GLY A 82 21.94 -12.13 23.13
CA GLY A 82 23.09 -11.69 23.92
C GLY A 82 22.68 -10.52 24.83
N PRO A 83 23.36 -10.27 25.95
CA PRO A 83 22.93 -9.27 26.94
C PRO A 83 22.74 -7.91 26.26
N GLY A 84 21.61 -7.26 26.55
CA GLY A 84 21.12 -6.04 25.89
C GLY A 84 21.96 -4.79 26.12
N GLU A 85 23.26 -4.84 25.82
CA GLU A 85 24.19 -3.71 25.91
C GLU A 85 23.80 -2.57 24.95
N GLY A 86 23.09 -2.87 23.85
CA GLY A 86 22.70 -1.87 22.86
C GLY A 86 21.53 -0.96 23.27
N SER A 87 20.53 -1.47 23.99
CA SER A 87 19.35 -0.66 24.39
C SER A 87 19.73 0.32 25.49
N VAL A 88 20.46 -0.15 26.50
CA VAL A 88 20.85 0.66 27.65
C VAL A 88 21.78 1.80 27.21
N ALA A 89 22.77 1.51 26.36
CA ALA A 89 23.66 2.53 25.83
C ALA A 89 22.94 3.57 24.95
N LEU A 90 21.92 3.17 24.20
CA LEU A 90 21.09 4.09 23.42
C LEU A 90 20.20 4.97 24.31
N ASP A 91 19.61 4.37 25.35
CA ASP A 91 18.77 5.08 26.32
C ASP A 91 19.60 6.11 27.11
N GLU A 92 20.82 5.75 27.52
CA GLU A 92 21.77 6.65 28.19
C GLU A 92 22.23 7.80 27.28
N ALA A 93 22.57 7.50 26.02
CA ALA A 93 22.95 8.53 25.05
C ALA A 93 21.80 9.52 24.79
N TYR A 94 20.57 9.02 24.73
CA TYR A 94 19.38 9.83 24.54
C TYR A 94 19.06 10.71 25.75
N ALA A 95 19.21 10.17 26.97
CA ALA A 95 19.07 10.92 28.21
C ALA A 95 20.07 12.09 28.28
N ALA A 96 21.34 11.86 27.96
CA ALA A 96 22.38 12.88 27.93
C ALA A 96 22.13 13.98 26.87
N GLU A 97 21.48 13.64 25.74
CA GLU A 97 21.09 14.63 24.75
C GLU A 97 19.88 15.47 25.20
N LEU A 98 18.92 14.84 25.87
CA LEU A 98 17.75 15.54 26.40
C LEU A 98 18.16 16.57 27.48
N GLU A 99 19.07 16.20 28.38
CA GLU A 99 19.62 17.10 29.39
C GLU A 99 20.30 18.32 28.78
N ARG A 100 21.12 18.13 27.73
CA ARG A 100 21.77 19.25 27.01
C ARG A 100 20.74 20.21 26.41
N LYS A 101 19.66 19.68 25.81
CA LYS A 101 18.60 20.50 25.21
C LYS A 101 17.78 21.26 26.27
N LEU A 102 17.58 20.67 27.44
CA LEU A 102 16.88 21.32 28.55
C LEU A 102 17.75 22.38 29.26
N ALA A 103 19.07 22.18 29.34
CA ALA A 103 20.00 23.13 29.94
C ALA A 103 20.30 24.37 29.06
N THR A 104 19.97 24.31 27.78
CA THR A 104 20.18 25.43 26.82
C THR A 104 18.96 26.36 26.73
N ARG A 105 17.95 26.17 27.57
CA ARG A 105 16.71 26.96 27.60
C ARG A 105 16.58 27.78 28.87
#